data_AF-A0A9N9BVF6-F1
#
_entry.id   AF-A0A9N9BVF6-F1
#
_cell.length_a   1.000
_cell.length_b   1.000
_cell.length_c   1.000
_cell.angle_alpha   90.00
_cell.angle_beta   90.00
_cell.angle_gamma   90.00
#
_symmetry.space_group_name_H-M   'P 1'
#
loop_
_entity.id
_entity.type
_entity.pdbx_description
1 polymer ?
#
loop_
_entity_poly.entity_id
_entity_poly.type
_entity_poly.pdbx_seq_one_letter_code
_entity_poly.pdbx_strand_id
1 'polypeptide(L)'
;MVKEARNAAKEQRKKLFEMEHIVYEEDIIPEGAKRQINYQILKNKGLTPHRKKEQRNPRVKHRNKYEKARKKIKSIKRVISQQEGSYGGEKTGIKTGNNSPQFLMTMRNIIIL
;
A
#
# COMPACT_ATOMS: atom_id res chain seq x y z
N MET A 1 -17.88 7.65 -40.12
CA MET A 1 -16.53 7.72 -40.71
C MET A 1 -15.39 7.64 -39.67
N VAL A 2 -15.05 8.69 -38.91
CA VAL A 2 -13.87 8.67 -38.00
C VAL A 2 -13.99 7.65 -36.84
N LYS A 3 -15.20 7.47 -36.30
CA LYS A 3 -15.46 6.54 -35.19
C LYS A 3 -15.29 5.06 -35.62
N GLU A 4 -15.68 4.73 -36.84
CA GLU A 4 -15.54 3.38 -37.41
C GLU A 4 -14.08 3.06 -37.68
N ALA A 5 -13.33 4.02 -38.25
CA ALA A 5 -11.89 3.87 -38.47
C ALA A 5 -11.12 3.64 -37.17
N ARG A 6 -11.47 4.37 -36.09
CA ARG A 6 -10.89 4.17 -34.76
C ARG A 6 -11.20 2.79 -34.17
N ASN A 7 -12.42 2.29 -34.38
CA ASN A 7 -12.82 0.98 -33.90
C ASN A 7 -12.13 -0.14 -34.68
N ALA A 8 -12.02 -0.03 -36.00
CA ALA A 8 -11.30 -0.99 -36.85
C ALA A 8 -9.82 -1.06 -36.48
N ALA A 9 -9.16 0.07 -36.24
CA ALA A 9 -7.76 0.11 -35.79
C ALA A 9 -7.57 -0.57 -34.41
N LYS A 10 -8.56 -0.43 -33.51
CA LYS A 10 -8.55 -1.08 -32.20
C LYS A 10 -8.69 -2.60 -32.32
N GLU A 11 -9.55 -3.08 -33.23
CA GLU A 11 -9.72 -4.50 -33.51
C GLU A 11 -8.50 -5.13 -34.19
N GLN A 12 -7.89 -4.43 -35.15
CA GLN A 12 -6.65 -4.88 -35.80
C GLN A 12 -5.53 -5.02 -34.77
N ARG A 13 -5.36 -4.03 -33.89
CA ARG A 13 -4.38 -4.09 -32.79
C ARG A 13 -4.67 -5.26 -31.84
N LYS A 14 -5.94 -5.51 -31.52
CA LYS A 14 -6.34 -6.64 -30.66
C LYS A 14 -5.98 -7.98 -31.32
N LYS A 15 -6.32 -8.17 -32.59
CA LYS A 15 -5.99 -9.39 -33.35
C LYS A 15 -4.50 -9.63 -33.44
N LEU A 16 -3.72 -8.58 -33.70
CA LEU A 16 -2.25 -8.66 -33.75
C LEU A 16 -1.68 -9.13 -32.42
N PHE A 17 -2.15 -8.55 -31.31
CA PHE A 17 -1.75 -8.95 -29.96
C PHE A 17 -2.17 -10.39 -29.63
N GLU A 18 -3.36 -10.79 -30.03
CA GLU A 18 -3.89 -12.15 -29.79
C GLU A 18 -3.11 -13.20 -30.59
N MET A 19 -2.65 -12.88 -31.81
CA MET A 19 -1.77 -13.75 -32.60
C MET A 19 -0.36 -13.86 -32.01
N GLU A 20 0.21 -12.75 -31.54
CA GLU A 20 1.55 -12.73 -30.92
C GLU A 20 1.61 -13.57 -29.64
N HIS A 21 0.50 -13.67 -28.90
CA HIS A 21 0.45 -14.31 -27.59
C HIS A 21 0.23 -15.84 -27.62
N ILE A 22 0.06 -16.45 -28.80
CA ILE A 22 -0.17 -17.91 -28.99
C ILE A 22 1.14 -18.61 -29.42
N VAL A 23 2.30 -18.01 -29.18
CA VAL A 23 3.57 -18.70 -29.38
C VAL A 23 3.89 -19.47 -28.10
N TYR A 24 3.70 -20.79 -28.15
CA TYR A 24 4.30 -21.69 -27.17
C TYR A 24 5.77 -21.81 -27.53
N GLU A 25 6.65 -21.23 -26.72
CA GLU A 25 8.08 -21.49 -26.83
C GLU A 25 8.32 -22.97 -26.53
N GLU A 26 8.75 -23.74 -27.54
CA GLU A 26 9.28 -25.07 -27.32
C GLU A 26 10.66 -24.95 -26.66
N ASP A 27 10.86 -25.65 -25.55
CA ASP A 27 12.17 -25.75 -24.90
C ASP A 27 13.09 -26.62 -25.78
N ILE A 28 13.71 -26.01 -26.79
CA ILE A 28 14.67 -26.69 -27.67
C ILE A 28 15.95 -26.95 -26.86
N ILE A 29 16.17 -28.21 -26.48
CA ILE A 29 17.41 -28.64 -25.84
C ILE A 29 18.45 -28.87 -26.95
N PRO A 30 19.62 -28.23 -26.91
CA PRO A 30 20.67 -28.47 -27.90
C PRO A 30 21.13 -29.92 -27.86
N GLU A 31 21.42 -30.48 -29.04
CA GLU A 31 21.82 -31.87 -29.20
C GLU A 31 23.08 -32.18 -28.38
N GLY A 32 23.00 -33.17 -27.49
CA GLY A 32 24.06 -33.54 -26.54
C GLY A 32 23.97 -32.89 -25.15
N ALA A 33 23.02 -31.98 -24.89
CA ALA A 33 22.84 -31.37 -23.56
C ALA A 33 21.90 -32.18 -22.65
N LYS A 34 22.21 -32.22 -21.34
CA LYS A 34 21.35 -32.83 -20.31
C LYS A 34 20.22 -31.87 -19.92
N ARG A 35 19.03 -32.41 -19.66
CA ARG A 35 17.90 -31.66 -19.09
C ARG A 35 18.28 -31.10 -17.71
N GLN A 36 18.13 -29.79 -17.53
CA GLN A 36 18.34 -29.15 -16.22
C GLN A 36 17.10 -29.29 -15.34
N ILE A 37 17.32 -29.24 -14.02
CA ILE A 37 16.24 -29.23 -13.04
C ILE A 37 15.56 -27.85 -12.98
N ASN A 38 14.22 -27.82 -13.07
CA ASN A 38 13.45 -26.58 -12.95
C ASN A 38 13.48 -26.06 -11.49
N TYR A 39 13.46 -24.73 -11.30
CA TYR A 39 13.35 -24.06 -10.01
C TYR A 39 12.21 -24.59 -9.13
N GLN A 40 11.06 -24.92 -9.75
CA GLN A 40 9.91 -25.47 -9.03
C GLN A 40 10.24 -26.81 -8.34
N ILE A 41 10.91 -27.71 -9.07
CA ILE A 41 11.35 -29.02 -8.58
C ILE A 41 12.47 -28.82 -7.56
N LEU A 42 13.47 -27.98 -7.88
CA LEU A 42 14.63 -27.72 -7.02
C LEU A 42 14.25 -27.15 -5.65
N LYS A 43 13.27 -26.24 -5.59
CA LYS A 43 12.86 -25.57 -4.34
C LYS A 43 11.68 -26.23 -3.63
N ASN A 44 10.92 -27.09 -4.32
CA ASN A 44 9.77 -27.83 -3.78
C ASN A 44 8.87 -27.01 -2.84
N LYS A 45 8.50 -25.79 -3.26
CA LYS A 45 7.76 -24.84 -2.40
C LYS A 45 6.25 -25.13 -2.32
N GLY A 46 5.73 -26.05 -3.13
CA GLY A 46 4.30 -26.38 -3.18
C GLY A 46 3.38 -25.18 -3.46
N LEU A 47 2.09 -25.34 -3.12
CA LEU A 47 1.03 -24.34 -3.33
C LEU A 47 0.98 -23.32 -2.18
N THR A 48 2.06 -22.55 -2.01
CA THR A 48 2.10 -21.50 -0.98
C THR A 48 1.31 -20.25 -1.39
N PRO A 49 0.58 -19.60 -0.46
CA PRO A 49 -0.17 -18.39 -0.76
C PRO A 49 0.77 -17.22 -1.07
N HIS A 50 0.26 -16.25 -1.84
CA HIS A 50 1.02 -15.03 -2.13
C HIS A 50 1.29 -14.21 -0.86
N ARG A 51 2.56 -13.88 -0.62
CA ARG A 51 3.01 -13.03 0.50
C ARG A 51 3.48 -11.69 -0.03
N LYS A 52 3.07 -10.61 0.66
CA LYS A 52 3.46 -9.23 0.30
C LYS A 52 4.98 -9.08 0.35
N LYS A 53 5.54 -8.22 -0.51
CA LYS A 53 7.00 -7.98 -0.57
C LYS A 53 7.54 -7.44 0.77
N GLU A 54 6.77 -6.63 1.49
CA GLU A 54 7.13 -6.13 2.82
C GLU A 54 7.40 -7.25 3.84
N GLN A 55 6.70 -8.38 3.73
CA GLN A 55 6.85 -9.50 4.65
C GLN A 55 8.14 -10.30 4.41
N ARG A 56 8.83 -10.07 3.29
CA ARG A 56 10.11 -10.73 2.98
C ARG A 56 11.26 -10.18 3.79
N ASN A 57 11.19 -8.91 4.20
CA ASN A 57 12.23 -8.26 4.99
C ASN A 57 11.65 -7.74 6.31
N PRO A 58 12.00 -8.32 7.47
CA PRO A 58 11.45 -7.93 8.76
C PRO A 58 11.72 -6.44 9.07
N ARG A 59 12.91 -5.92 8.71
CA ARG A 59 13.26 -4.51 8.91
C ARG A 59 12.28 -3.58 8.17
N VAL A 60 11.99 -3.88 6.90
CA VAL A 60 11.08 -3.07 6.07
C VAL A 60 9.66 -3.13 6.61
N LYS A 61 9.19 -4.31 7.04
CA LYS A 61 7.88 -4.48 7.70
C LYS A 61 7.75 -3.59 8.94
N HIS A 62 8.76 -3.58 9.81
CA HIS A 62 8.73 -2.79 11.05
C HIS A 62 8.83 -1.29 10.79
N ARG A 63 9.68 -0.85 9.84
CA ARG A 63 9.75 0.56 9.41
C ARG A 63 8.40 1.05 8.90
N ASN A 64 7.77 0.30 7.99
CA ASN A 64 6.48 0.69 7.41
C ASN A 64 5.36 0.65 8.46
N LYS A 65 5.41 -0.28 9.43
CA LYS A 65 4.47 -0.31 10.57
C LYS A 65 4.60 0.95 11.43
N TYR A 66 5.83 1.37 11.75
CA TYR A 66 6.09 2.59 12.52
C TYR A 66 5.62 3.85 11.78
N GLU A 67 5.93 3.99 10.49
CA GLU A 67 5.48 5.14 9.70
C GLU A 67 3.96 5.26 9.62
N LYS A 68 3.26 4.12 9.44
CA LYS A 68 1.79 4.06 9.47
C LYS A 68 1.25 4.47 10.84
N ALA A 69 1.84 3.98 11.93
CA ALA A 69 1.45 4.35 13.28
C ALA A 69 1.68 5.86 13.56
N ARG A 70 2.83 6.39 13.11
CA ARG A 70 3.17 7.82 13.24
C ARG A 70 2.15 8.72 12.54
N LYS A 71 1.68 8.34 11.35
CA LYS A 71 0.61 9.06 10.64
C LYS A 71 -0.73 8.98 11.39
N LYS A 72 -1.09 7.82 11.93
CA LYS A 72 -2.32 7.65 12.74
C LYS A 72 -2.30 8.50 14.02
N ILE A 73 -1.15 8.57 14.71
CA ILE A 73 -1.00 9.38 15.92
C ILE A 73 -1.31 10.85 15.64
N LYS A 74 -0.86 11.40 14.49
CA LYS A 74 -1.16 12.78 14.08
C LYS A 74 -2.66 13.04 13.87
N SER A 75 -3.43 12.01 13.55
CA SER A 75 -4.89 12.11 13.40
C SER A 75 -5.63 12.03 14.75
N ILE A 76 -5.08 11.33 15.72
CA ILE A 76 -5.73 11.12 17.03
C ILE A 76 -5.43 12.29 17.97
N LYS A 77 -4.19 12.78 17.98
CA LYS A 77 -3.75 13.87 18.85
C LYS A 77 -2.90 14.88 18.09
N ARG A 78 -2.94 16.14 18.53
CA ARG A 78 -2.03 17.17 18.04
C ARG A 78 -0.61 16.80 18.49
N VAL A 79 0.27 16.52 17.53
CA VAL A 79 1.70 16.30 17.77
C VAL A 79 2.39 17.65 17.65
N ILE A 80 3.32 17.96 18.57
CA ILE A 80 4.12 19.18 18.52
C ILE A 80 4.98 19.15 17.24
N SER A 81 4.88 20.19 16.42
CA SER A 81 5.74 20.44 15.27
C SER A 81 6.49 21.75 15.49
N GLN A 82 7.72 21.83 15.00
CA GLN A 82 8.48 23.08 15.00
C GLN A 82 7.79 24.09 14.07
N GLN A 83 7.81 25.37 14.47
CA GLN A 83 7.35 26.46 13.62
C GLN A 83 8.49 26.83 12.67
N GLU A 84 8.23 26.73 11.37
CA GLU A 84 9.15 27.19 10.34
C GLU A 84 8.70 28.59 9.89
N GLY A 85 9.35 29.63 10.40
CA GLY A 85 9.11 31.03 10.01
C GLY A 85 8.01 31.78 10.79
N SER A 86 7.61 32.94 10.25
CA SER A 86 6.60 33.82 10.84
C SER A 86 5.19 33.21 10.84
N TYR A 87 4.35 33.62 11.79
CA TYR A 87 2.98 33.11 11.94
C TYR A 87 2.09 33.48 10.73
N GLY A 88 1.71 32.48 9.93
CA GLY A 88 0.84 32.65 8.76
C GLY A 88 -0.64 32.30 9.00
N GLY A 89 -1.08 32.18 10.25
CA GLY A 89 -2.45 31.75 10.61
C GLY A 89 -2.65 30.23 10.67
N GLU A 90 -3.83 29.78 11.15
CA GLU A 90 -4.19 28.36 11.21
C GLU A 90 -4.72 27.85 9.86
N LYS A 91 -3.88 27.09 9.12
CA LYS A 91 -4.24 26.54 7.79
C LYS A 91 -5.48 25.64 7.78
N THR A 92 -5.78 24.98 8.89
CA THR A 92 -6.91 24.04 9.02
C THR A 92 -8.21 24.71 9.49
N GLY A 93 -8.18 26.02 9.79
CA GLY A 93 -9.31 26.76 10.34
C GLY A 93 -9.48 26.59 11.86
N ILE A 94 -10.03 27.63 12.49
CA ILE A 94 -10.32 27.68 13.94
C ILE A 94 -11.80 27.35 14.16
N LYS A 95 -12.08 26.39 15.04
CA LYS A 95 -13.45 26.14 15.53
C LYS A 95 -13.70 27.01 16.77
N THR A 96 -14.86 27.66 16.83
CA THR A 96 -15.27 28.52 17.96
C THR A 96 -15.74 27.74 19.20
N GLY A 97 -16.03 26.44 19.08
CA GLY A 97 -16.38 25.57 20.20
C GLY A 97 -15.17 24.91 20.86
N ASN A 98 -15.17 24.83 22.20
CA ASN A 98 -14.05 24.31 22.99
C ASN A 98 -14.04 22.77 23.08
N ASN A 99 -12.87 22.16 22.90
CA ASN A 99 -12.60 20.72 23.09
C ASN A 99 -11.81 20.43 24.39
N SER A 100 -11.99 21.26 25.43
CA SER A 100 -11.32 21.06 26.72
C SER A 100 -11.99 19.91 27.50
N PRO A 101 -11.22 18.97 28.09
CA PRO A 101 -11.79 17.95 28.96
C PRO A 101 -12.45 18.61 30.17
N GLN A 102 -13.73 18.31 30.42
CA GLN A 102 -14.45 18.82 31.58
C GLN A 102 -14.06 18.01 32.81
N PHE A 103 -13.51 18.67 33.83
CA PHE A 103 -13.25 18.05 35.12
C PHE A 103 -14.54 18.13 35.95
N LEU A 104 -15.34 17.06 35.98
CA LEU A 104 -16.47 16.97 36.90
C LEU A 104 -15.91 16.71 38.30
N MET A 105 -15.62 17.78 39.06
CA MET A 105 -15.43 17.68 40.51
C MET A 105 -16.77 17.27 41.13
N THR A 106 -16.98 15.96 41.30
CA THR A 106 -18.01 15.47 42.20
C THR A 106 -17.61 15.87 43.61
N MET A 107 -18.14 16.99 44.09
CA MET A 107 -18.12 17.35 45.51
C MET A 107 -18.85 16.25 46.27
N ARG A 108 -18.10 15.26 46.75
CA ARG A 108 -18.59 14.34 47.78
C ARG A 108 -18.80 15.19 49.02
N ASN A 109 -20.05 15.49 49.33
CA ASN A 109 -20.46 16.04 50.63
C ASN A 109 -19.95 15.09 51.72
N ILE A 110 -18.80 15.41 52.30
CA ILE A 110 -18.36 14.82 53.57
C ILE A 110 -19.17 15.55 54.63
N ILE A 111 -20.28 14.92 55.03
CA ILE A 111 -20.96 15.23 56.28
C ILE A 111 -19.96 14.87 57.38
N ILE A 112 -19.39 15.89 58.02
CA ILE A 112 -18.61 15.74 59.25
C ILE A 112 -19.63 15.48 60.36
N LEU A 113 -19.60 14.26 60.91
CA LEU A 113 -20.20 13.90 62.20
C LEU A 113 -19.33 14.41 63.34
#